data_AF-A0A8H6T3D7-F1
#
_entry.id   AF-A0A8H6T3D7-F1
#
_cell.length_a   1.000
_cell.length_b   1.000
_cell.length_c   1.000
_cell.angle_alpha   90.00
_cell.angle_beta   90.00
_cell.angle_gamma   90.00
#
_symmetry.space_group_name_H-M   'P 1'
#
loop_
_entity.id
_entity.type
_entity.pdbx_description
1 polymer ?
#
loop_
_entity_poly.entity_id
_entity_poly.type
_entity_poly.pdbx_seq_one_letter_code
_entity_poly.pdbx_strand_id
1 'polypeptide(L)'
;MSGSGTPSPSKLSIYPDSPRDTLLLDTPSALEHHIRAARLAATGQVNAAHEQVQGLVSRWIGVENRVETRIKSLLPADERLVPGILYVGVAFLSGAILARHRSLPLRVILPPTFGVAAATHFNPKLTSNIRRYASDLEDEYTPGLAHTHEIGKAHTAMGWEMLKERVKSASETTKGGVTAALQKVQETTGLKLTEALGVAKEVEKRAETVVEEKLEEVKERLV
;
A
#
# COMPACT_ATOMS: atom_id res chain seq x y z
N MET A 1 -14.88 -39.70 118.79
CA MET A 1 -15.66 -38.45 118.61
C MET A 1 -15.44 -38.01 117.16
N SER A 2 -16.31 -38.45 116.24
CA SER A 2 -17.54 -37.78 115.78
C SER A 2 -17.24 -36.58 114.87
N GLY A 3 -17.65 -36.68 113.60
CA GLY A 3 -17.48 -35.66 112.58
C GLY A 3 -17.97 -36.14 111.20
N SER A 4 -19.22 -36.60 111.12
CA SER A 4 -19.89 -36.96 109.86
C SER A 4 -20.26 -35.70 109.07
N GLY A 5 -19.53 -35.41 107.99
CA GLY A 5 -19.93 -34.40 106.99
C GLY A 5 -20.73 -35.05 105.87
N THR A 6 -22.06 -34.87 105.88
CA THR A 6 -22.94 -35.24 104.77
C THR A 6 -22.70 -34.32 103.56
N PRO A 7 -22.59 -34.83 102.32
CA PRO A 7 -22.46 -33.98 101.13
C PRO A 7 -23.80 -33.28 100.83
N SER A 8 -23.77 -31.96 100.67
CA SER A 8 -24.93 -31.19 100.20
C SER A 8 -25.25 -31.55 98.74
N PRO A 9 -26.54 -31.71 98.37
CA PRO A 9 -26.89 -32.05 97.00
C PRO A 9 -26.55 -30.88 96.06
N SER A 10 -25.78 -31.18 95.02
CA SER A 10 -25.46 -30.25 93.93
C SER A 10 -26.75 -29.71 93.31
N LYS A 11 -27.02 -28.41 93.49
CA LYS A 11 -28.13 -27.70 92.84
C LYS A 11 -27.99 -27.84 91.32
N LEU A 12 -28.94 -28.52 90.70
CA LEU A 12 -29.10 -28.56 89.25
C LEU A 12 -29.44 -27.13 88.76
N SER A 13 -28.72 -26.65 87.76
CA SER A 13 -29.05 -25.40 87.06
C SER A 13 -30.45 -25.50 86.45
N ILE A 14 -31.31 -24.51 86.70
CA ILE A 14 -32.68 -24.41 86.14
C ILE A 14 -32.68 -23.64 84.81
N TYR A 15 -31.54 -23.09 84.41
CA TYR A 15 -31.39 -22.43 83.12
C TYR A 15 -30.88 -23.45 82.10
N PRO A 16 -31.47 -23.50 80.89
CA PRO A 16 -30.90 -24.29 79.82
C PRO A 16 -29.49 -23.77 79.52
N ASP A 17 -28.51 -24.68 79.42
CA ASP A 17 -27.18 -24.32 78.97
C ASP A 17 -27.27 -23.59 77.63
N SER A 18 -26.53 -22.48 77.50
CA SER A 18 -26.48 -21.69 76.26
C SER A 18 -26.19 -22.63 75.08
N PRO A 19 -26.91 -22.53 73.95
CA PRO A 19 -26.73 -23.46 72.85
C PRO A 19 -25.26 -23.45 72.45
N ARG A 20 -24.60 -24.60 72.58
CA ARG A 20 -23.26 -24.78 72.04
C ARG A 20 -23.41 -24.62 70.53
N ASP A 21 -22.82 -23.58 69.97
CA ASP A 21 -22.70 -23.45 68.51
C ASP A 21 -21.94 -24.67 68.01
N THR A 22 -22.69 -25.67 67.55
CA THR A 22 -22.14 -26.82 66.86
C THR A 22 -21.58 -26.30 65.55
N LEU A 23 -20.28 -26.09 65.50
CA LEU A 23 -19.56 -25.78 64.27
C LEU A 23 -19.71 -27.00 63.35
N LEU A 24 -20.71 -26.95 62.48
CA LEU A 24 -20.94 -27.91 61.41
C LEU A 24 -19.71 -27.88 60.50
N LEU A 25 -18.74 -28.74 60.79
CA LEU A 25 -17.61 -28.95 59.91
C LEU A 25 -18.13 -29.77 58.73
N ASP A 26 -18.55 -29.06 57.69
CA ASP A 26 -19.03 -29.60 56.41
C ASP A 26 -17.86 -30.36 55.77
N THR A 27 -17.68 -31.61 56.20
CA THR A 27 -16.55 -32.44 55.81
C THR A 27 -16.94 -33.06 54.48
N PRO A 28 -16.30 -32.66 53.38
CA PRO A 28 -16.75 -33.06 52.06
C PRO A 28 -16.71 -34.58 51.93
N SER A 29 -17.82 -35.15 51.46
CA SER A 29 -17.94 -36.58 51.22
C SER A 29 -16.95 -37.00 50.12
N ALA A 30 -16.48 -38.25 50.15
CA ALA A 30 -15.62 -38.79 49.10
C ALA A 30 -16.22 -38.56 47.70
N LEU A 31 -17.53 -38.71 47.55
CA LEU A 31 -18.22 -38.48 46.26
C LEU A 31 -18.17 -37.00 45.83
N GLU A 32 -18.33 -36.08 46.77
CA GLU A 32 -18.26 -34.63 46.52
C GLU A 32 -16.87 -34.23 46.01
N HIS A 33 -15.81 -34.84 46.54
CA HIS A 33 -14.44 -34.61 46.07
C HIS A 33 -14.26 -35.05 44.61
N HIS A 34 -14.82 -36.21 44.23
CA HIS A 34 -14.75 -36.71 42.85
C HIS A 34 -15.57 -35.85 41.89
N ILE A 35 -16.77 -35.42 42.28
CA ILE A 35 -17.60 -34.51 41.46
C ILE A 35 -16.90 -33.15 41.28
N ARG A 36 -16.30 -32.63 42.35
CA ARG A 36 -15.52 -31.38 42.30
C ARG A 36 -14.31 -31.53 41.37
N ALA A 37 -13.54 -32.61 41.50
CA ALA A 37 -12.39 -32.88 40.64
C ALA A 37 -12.80 -33.02 39.17
N ALA A 38 -13.88 -33.76 38.89
CA ALA A 38 -14.42 -33.93 37.54
C ALA A 38 -14.89 -32.59 36.94
N ARG A 39 -15.61 -31.76 37.72
CA ARG A 39 -16.03 -30.43 37.30
C ARG A 39 -14.84 -29.53 37.00
N LEU A 40 -13.85 -29.48 37.89
CA LEU A 40 -12.65 -28.66 37.70
C LEU A 40 -11.84 -29.11 36.48
N ALA A 41 -11.70 -30.41 36.27
CA ALA A 41 -11.05 -30.96 35.08
C ALA A 41 -11.82 -30.58 33.80
N ALA A 42 -13.14 -30.76 33.78
CA ALA A 42 -13.97 -30.39 32.62
C ALA A 42 -13.92 -28.89 32.33
N THR A 43 -14.09 -28.04 33.34
CA THR A 43 -14.00 -26.58 33.19
C THR A 43 -12.59 -26.15 32.79
N GLY A 44 -11.54 -26.79 33.33
CA GLY A 44 -10.16 -26.53 32.95
C GLY A 44 -9.91 -26.82 31.46
N GLN A 45 -10.42 -27.93 30.94
CA GLN A 45 -10.28 -28.27 29.51
C GLN A 45 -11.06 -27.31 28.60
N VAL A 46 -12.27 -26.91 29.01
CA VAL A 46 -13.06 -25.92 28.26
C VAL A 46 -12.35 -24.57 28.23
N ASN A 47 -11.81 -24.12 29.37
CA ASN A 47 -11.07 -22.87 29.46
C ASN A 47 -9.77 -22.92 28.63
N ALA A 48 -9.01 -24.02 28.71
CA ALA A 48 -7.80 -24.20 27.90
C ALA A 48 -8.09 -24.19 26.39
N ALA A 49 -9.21 -24.79 25.96
CA ALA A 49 -9.64 -24.73 24.57
C ALA A 49 -10.04 -23.30 24.16
N HIS A 50 -10.75 -22.58 25.04
CA HIS A 50 -11.12 -21.19 24.81
C HIS A 50 -9.88 -20.28 24.70
N GLU A 51 -8.91 -20.42 25.60
CA GLU A 51 -7.66 -19.67 25.59
C GLU A 51 -6.85 -19.90 24.32
N GLN A 52 -6.79 -21.14 23.82
CA GLN A 52 -6.13 -21.44 22.55
C GLN A 52 -6.81 -20.71 21.40
N VAL A 53 -8.14 -20.84 21.25
CA VAL A 53 -8.89 -20.16 20.19
C VAL A 53 -8.73 -18.64 20.29
N GLN A 54 -8.87 -18.07 21.49
CA GLN A 54 -8.68 -16.65 21.73
C GLN A 54 -7.25 -16.21 21.38
N GLY A 55 -6.24 -17.04 21.67
CA GLY A 55 -4.86 -16.80 21.29
C GLY A 55 -4.65 -16.78 19.77
N LEU A 56 -5.28 -17.70 19.02
CA LEU A 56 -5.23 -17.68 17.54
C LEU A 56 -5.92 -16.44 16.97
N VAL A 57 -7.12 -16.11 17.45
CA VAL A 57 -7.87 -14.93 17.03
C VAL A 57 -7.09 -13.66 17.31
N SER A 58 -6.46 -13.56 18.49
CA SER A 58 -5.64 -12.41 18.87
C SER A 58 -4.43 -12.24 17.95
N ARG A 59 -3.78 -13.35 17.54
CA ARG A 59 -2.68 -13.30 16.55
C ARG A 59 -3.18 -12.82 15.18
N TRP A 60 -4.34 -13.31 14.75
CA TRP A 60 -4.95 -12.90 13.49
C TRP A 60 -5.30 -11.41 13.48
N ILE A 61 -5.95 -10.91 14.53
CA ILE A 61 -6.24 -9.49 14.71
C ILE A 61 -4.93 -8.68 14.74
N GLY A 62 -3.87 -9.19 15.37
CA GLY A 62 -2.56 -8.55 15.36
C GLY A 62 -1.91 -8.49 13.96
N VAL A 63 -2.17 -9.47 13.09
CA VAL A 63 -1.77 -9.41 11.68
C VAL A 63 -2.60 -8.36 10.93
N GLU A 64 -3.92 -8.39 11.10
CA GLU A 64 -4.83 -7.43 10.48
C GLU A 64 -4.47 -5.99 10.85
N ASN A 65 -4.29 -5.69 12.14
CA ASN A 65 -3.92 -4.36 12.60
C ASN A 65 -2.58 -3.89 12.02
N ARG A 66 -1.59 -4.79 11.86
CA ARG A 66 -0.30 -4.44 11.24
C ARG A 66 -0.47 -4.13 9.76
N VAL A 67 -1.26 -4.93 9.05
CA VAL A 67 -1.56 -4.70 7.63
C VAL A 67 -2.35 -3.40 7.47
N GLU A 68 -3.38 -3.18 8.26
CA GLU A 68 -4.21 -1.99 8.23
C GLU A 68 -3.38 -0.74 8.54
N THR A 69 -2.57 -0.76 9.61
CA THR A 69 -1.69 0.35 9.96
C THR A 69 -0.70 0.63 8.82
N ARG A 70 -0.16 -0.42 8.18
CA ARG A 70 0.74 -0.26 7.04
C ARG A 70 0.01 0.34 5.84
N ILE A 71 -1.16 -0.16 5.48
CA ILE A 71 -1.96 0.37 4.37
C ILE A 71 -2.31 1.84 4.64
N LYS A 72 -2.77 2.16 5.86
CA LYS A 72 -3.08 3.54 6.29
C LYS A 72 -1.85 4.44 6.24
N SER A 73 -0.66 3.94 6.54
CA SER A 73 0.59 4.71 6.45
C SER A 73 0.99 5.03 5.01
N LEU A 74 0.61 4.17 4.05
CA LEU A 74 0.89 4.39 2.63
C LEU A 74 -0.15 5.30 1.98
N LEU A 75 -1.41 5.22 2.42
CA LEU A 75 -2.52 6.01 1.91
C LEU A 75 -2.48 7.46 2.41
N PRO A 76 -2.33 8.45 1.52
CA PRO A 76 -2.47 9.85 1.90
C PRO A 76 -3.95 10.20 2.13
N ALA A 77 -4.26 10.81 3.28
CA ALA A 77 -5.63 11.21 3.64
C ALA A 77 -6.20 12.36 2.79
N ASP A 78 -5.32 13.09 2.10
CA ASP A 78 -5.60 14.31 1.34
C ASP A 78 -5.77 14.05 -0.17
N GLU A 79 -5.86 12.78 -0.59
CA GLU A 79 -5.95 12.39 -2.00
C GLU A 79 -7.26 11.63 -2.27
N ARG A 80 -7.89 11.89 -3.43
CA ARG A 80 -9.15 11.23 -3.82
C ARG A 80 -8.89 9.86 -4.44
N LEU A 81 -8.74 8.85 -3.60
CA LEU A 81 -8.32 7.50 -4.01
C LEU A 81 -9.34 6.78 -4.91
N VAL A 82 -10.63 6.87 -4.59
CA VAL A 82 -11.68 6.12 -5.31
C VAL A 82 -11.73 6.47 -6.81
N PRO A 83 -11.85 7.76 -7.22
CA PRO A 83 -11.78 8.09 -8.63
C PRO A 83 -10.38 7.84 -9.21
N GLY A 84 -9.31 8.10 -8.44
CA GLY A 84 -7.93 7.92 -8.91
C GLY A 84 -7.62 6.48 -9.32
N ILE A 85 -7.96 5.49 -8.48
CA ILE A 85 -7.74 4.06 -8.79
C ILE A 85 -8.59 3.62 -9.98
N LEU A 86 -9.82 4.13 -10.11
CA LEU A 86 -10.65 3.84 -11.28
C LEU A 86 -10.00 4.37 -12.56
N TYR A 87 -9.48 5.60 -12.57
CA TYR A 87 -8.79 6.14 -13.74
C TYR A 87 -7.52 5.37 -14.10
N VAL A 88 -6.77 4.89 -13.09
CA VAL A 88 -5.65 3.98 -13.31
C VAL A 88 -6.10 2.68 -13.96
N GLY A 89 -7.19 2.09 -13.48
CA GLY A 89 -7.79 0.88 -14.05
C GLY A 89 -8.24 1.09 -15.50
N VAL A 90 -8.90 2.21 -15.80
CA VAL A 90 -9.29 2.57 -17.17
C VAL A 90 -8.06 2.74 -18.05
N ALA A 91 -7.03 3.46 -17.61
CA ALA A 91 -5.81 3.65 -18.38
C ALA A 91 -5.10 2.32 -18.67
N PHE A 92 -5.01 1.42 -17.70
CA PHE A 92 -4.46 0.08 -17.88
C PHE A 92 -5.25 -0.72 -18.93
N LEU A 93 -6.59 -0.69 -18.84
CA LEU A 93 -7.47 -1.35 -19.81
C LEU A 93 -7.35 -0.71 -21.21
N SER A 94 -7.26 0.61 -21.29
CA SER A 94 -6.99 1.32 -22.55
C SER A 94 -5.65 0.90 -23.15
N GLY A 95 -4.60 0.76 -22.32
CA GLY A 95 -3.31 0.20 -22.74
C GLY A 95 -3.44 -1.21 -23.29
N ALA A 96 -4.23 -2.08 -22.65
CA ALA A 96 -4.50 -3.44 -23.12
C ALA A 96 -5.28 -3.48 -24.44
N ILE A 97 -6.28 -2.61 -24.61
CA ILE A 97 -7.02 -2.47 -25.87
C ILE A 97 -6.07 -2.00 -26.98
N LEU A 98 -5.22 -1.01 -26.69
CA LEU A 98 -4.25 -0.49 -27.66
C LEU A 98 -3.18 -1.52 -28.03
N ALA A 99 -2.84 -2.40 -27.09
CA ALA A 99 -1.88 -3.47 -27.31
C ALA A 99 -2.49 -4.73 -27.96
N ARG A 100 -3.82 -4.78 -28.14
CA ARG A 100 -4.56 -5.95 -28.64
C ARG A 100 -4.08 -6.45 -30.00
N HIS A 101 -3.70 -5.54 -30.90
CA HIS A 101 -3.21 -5.86 -32.25
C HIS A 101 -1.69 -5.71 -32.41
N ARG A 102 -0.95 -5.56 -31.30
CA ARG A 102 0.50 -5.41 -31.33
C ARG A 102 1.20 -6.73 -31.00
N SER A 103 2.48 -6.80 -31.33
CA SER A 103 3.33 -7.96 -31.05
C SER A 103 3.32 -8.31 -29.55
N LEU A 104 3.60 -9.58 -29.23
CA LEU A 104 3.53 -10.14 -27.87
C LEU A 104 4.28 -9.28 -26.81
N PRO A 105 5.50 -8.77 -27.07
CA PRO A 105 6.20 -7.91 -26.09
C PRO A 105 5.42 -6.65 -25.76
N LEU A 106 4.89 -5.99 -26.78
CA LEU A 106 4.17 -4.73 -26.62
C LEU A 106 2.80 -4.97 -25.97
N ARG A 107 2.20 -6.14 -26.18
CA ARG A 107 0.98 -6.62 -25.48
C ARG A 107 1.16 -6.76 -23.97
N VAL A 108 2.34 -7.16 -23.52
CA VAL A 108 2.65 -7.32 -22.10
C VAL A 108 3.09 -5.99 -21.47
N ILE A 109 3.81 -5.15 -22.21
CA ILE A 109 4.39 -3.91 -21.68
C ILE A 109 3.40 -2.74 -21.66
N LEU A 110 2.54 -2.58 -22.68
CA LEU A 110 1.64 -1.43 -22.78
C LEU A 110 0.63 -1.28 -21.64
N PRO A 111 -0.11 -2.32 -21.23
CA PRO A 111 -1.06 -2.18 -20.12
C PRO A 111 -0.42 -1.66 -18.83
N PRO A 112 0.66 -2.28 -18.30
CA PRO A 112 1.26 -1.80 -17.06
C PRO A 112 1.93 -0.43 -17.21
N THR A 113 2.50 -0.08 -18.37
CA THR A 113 3.07 1.28 -18.54
C THR A 113 2.00 2.36 -18.49
N PHE A 114 0.85 2.14 -19.14
CA PHE A 114 -0.29 3.06 -19.03
C PHE A 114 -0.84 3.13 -17.61
N GLY A 115 -0.93 1.99 -16.91
CA GLY A 115 -1.35 1.94 -15.51
C GLY A 115 -0.41 2.73 -14.60
N VAL A 116 0.91 2.55 -14.73
CA VAL A 116 1.91 3.27 -13.94
C VAL A 116 1.90 4.76 -14.26
N ALA A 117 1.81 5.14 -15.54
CA ALA A 117 1.72 6.54 -15.95
C ALA A 117 0.48 7.22 -15.34
N ALA A 118 -0.68 6.56 -15.41
CA ALA A 118 -1.89 7.05 -14.77
C ALA A 118 -1.76 7.09 -13.25
N ALA A 119 -1.10 6.13 -12.61
CA ALA A 119 -0.90 6.11 -11.16
C ALA A 119 -0.05 7.30 -10.70
N THR A 120 1.03 7.61 -11.43
CA THR A 120 1.85 8.80 -11.16
C THR A 120 1.11 10.12 -11.38
N HIS A 121 0.11 10.13 -12.28
CA HIS A 121 -0.65 11.33 -12.62
C HIS A 121 -1.84 11.56 -11.66
N PHE A 122 -2.65 10.54 -11.43
CA PHE A 122 -3.88 10.64 -10.63
C PHE A 122 -3.66 10.41 -9.13
N ASN A 123 -2.63 9.66 -8.74
CA ASN A 123 -2.30 9.42 -7.33
C ASN A 123 -0.79 9.63 -7.05
N PRO A 124 -0.25 10.85 -7.24
CA PRO A 124 1.17 11.14 -7.05
C PRO A 124 1.66 10.87 -5.62
N LYS A 125 0.87 11.20 -4.59
CA LYS A 125 1.30 11.02 -3.19
C LYS A 125 1.36 9.54 -2.82
N LEU A 126 0.31 8.78 -3.15
CA LEU A 126 0.30 7.33 -2.96
C LEU A 126 1.47 6.66 -3.68
N THR A 127 1.69 7.02 -4.94
CA THR A 127 2.75 6.42 -5.77
C THR A 127 4.13 6.72 -5.20
N SER A 128 4.36 7.94 -4.69
CA SER A 128 5.61 8.30 -3.99
C SER A 128 5.79 7.48 -2.70
N ASN A 129 4.74 7.30 -1.91
CA ASN A 129 4.81 6.52 -0.66
C ASN A 129 5.12 5.05 -0.93
N ILE A 130 4.45 4.45 -1.92
CA ILE A 130 4.72 3.06 -2.34
C ILE A 130 6.15 2.93 -2.85
N ARG A 131 6.64 3.89 -3.65
CA ARG A 131 8.01 3.87 -4.16
C ARG A 131 9.05 3.97 -3.04
N ARG A 132 8.83 4.84 -2.05
CA ARG A 132 9.70 4.94 -0.87
C ARG A 132 9.70 3.63 -0.09
N TYR A 133 8.52 3.09 0.18
CA TYR A 133 8.40 1.81 0.86
C TYR A 133 9.09 0.66 0.13
N ALA A 134 8.98 0.62 -1.20
CA ALA A 134 9.70 -0.37 -2.01
C ALA A 134 11.23 -0.20 -1.88
N SER A 135 11.72 1.04 -1.87
CA SER A 135 13.14 1.34 -1.63
C SER A 135 13.59 0.89 -0.24
N ASP A 136 12.82 1.23 0.80
CA ASP A 136 13.13 0.83 2.18
C ASP A 136 13.18 -0.70 2.32
N LEU A 137 12.29 -1.41 1.61
CA LEU A 137 12.25 -2.87 1.59
C LEU A 137 13.42 -3.48 0.80
N GLU A 138 13.82 -2.85 -0.30
CA GLU A 138 15.03 -3.22 -1.05
C GLU A 138 16.28 -3.04 -0.18
N ASP A 139 16.37 -1.93 0.57
CA ASP A 139 17.49 -1.66 1.47
C ASP A 139 17.57 -2.67 2.63
N GLU A 140 16.42 -3.05 3.20
CA GLU A 140 16.35 -3.97 4.35
C GLU A 140 16.61 -5.44 3.96
N TYR A 141 16.00 -5.92 2.87
CA TYR A 141 16.01 -7.34 2.53
C TYR A 141 16.96 -7.70 1.38
N THR A 142 17.25 -6.77 0.48
CA THR A 142 18.02 -7.03 -0.75
C THR A 142 18.99 -5.88 -1.09
N PRO A 143 19.98 -5.59 -0.23
CA PRO A 143 20.86 -4.42 -0.38
C PRO A 143 21.68 -4.42 -1.69
N GLY A 144 21.94 -5.61 -2.26
CA GLY A 144 22.57 -5.73 -3.59
C GLY A 144 21.71 -5.16 -4.73
N LEU A 145 20.38 -5.31 -4.65
CA LEU A 145 19.45 -4.74 -5.63
C LEU A 145 19.33 -3.22 -5.45
N ALA A 146 19.24 -2.74 -4.21
CA ALA A 146 19.20 -1.31 -3.92
C ALA A 146 20.37 -0.54 -4.56
N HIS A 147 21.60 -1.02 -4.40
CA HIS A 147 22.77 -0.40 -5.02
C HIS A 147 22.71 -0.38 -6.55
N THR A 148 22.24 -1.46 -7.18
CA THR A 148 22.06 -1.50 -8.65
C THR A 148 20.96 -0.55 -9.12
N HIS A 149 19.91 -0.37 -8.31
CA HIS A 149 18.80 0.52 -8.61
C HIS A 149 19.25 1.99 -8.53
N GLU A 150 20.07 2.35 -7.54
CA GLU A 150 20.69 3.69 -7.44
C GLU A 150 21.61 4.01 -8.63
N ILE A 151 22.48 3.06 -9.00
CA ILE A 151 23.31 3.19 -10.21
C ILE A 151 22.42 3.34 -11.45
N GLY A 152 21.38 2.51 -11.56
CA GLY A 152 20.41 2.58 -12.64
C GLY A 152 19.73 3.95 -12.72
N LYS A 153 19.30 4.53 -11.60
CA LYS A 153 18.72 5.89 -11.55
C LYS A 153 19.70 6.92 -12.10
N ALA A 154 20.96 6.89 -11.69
CA ALA A 154 21.98 7.81 -12.19
C ALA A 154 22.20 7.68 -13.71
N HIS A 155 22.29 6.45 -14.24
CA HIS A 155 22.44 6.23 -15.67
C HIS A 155 21.20 6.61 -16.48
N THR A 156 19.99 6.39 -15.94
CA THR A 156 18.75 6.83 -16.62
C THR A 156 18.65 8.35 -16.68
N ALA A 157 19.05 9.06 -15.62
CA ALA A 157 19.10 10.52 -15.62
C ALA A 157 20.08 11.05 -16.69
N MET A 158 21.28 10.49 -16.75
CA MET A 158 22.24 10.80 -17.84
C MET A 158 21.66 10.48 -19.22
N GLY A 159 21.06 9.30 -19.39
CA GLY A 159 20.45 8.88 -20.66
C GLY A 159 19.32 9.80 -21.10
N TRP A 160 18.55 10.36 -20.17
CA TRP A 160 17.49 11.32 -20.45
C TRP A 160 18.02 12.64 -20.96
N GLU A 161 19.07 13.18 -20.32
CA GLU A 161 19.71 14.41 -20.80
C GLU A 161 20.38 14.20 -22.16
N MET A 162 21.04 13.05 -22.35
CA MET A 162 21.65 12.70 -23.63
C MET A 162 20.59 12.52 -24.73
N LEU A 163 19.41 11.98 -24.41
CA LEU A 163 18.29 11.88 -25.35
C LEU A 163 17.74 13.25 -25.73
N LYS A 164 17.53 14.15 -24.77
CA LYS A 164 17.13 15.54 -25.04
C LYS A 164 18.11 16.23 -25.97
N GLU A 165 19.40 16.09 -25.71
CA GLU A 165 20.46 16.67 -26.53
C GLU A 165 20.44 16.09 -27.95
N ARG A 166 20.24 14.77 -28.10
CA ARG A 166 20.11 14.12 -29.42
C ARG A 166 18.88 14.57 -30.19
N VAL A 167 17.74 14.77 -29.53
CA VAL A 167 16.52 15.28 -30.17
C VAL A 167 16.70 16.73 -30.59
N LYS A 168 17.30 17.57 -29.73
CA LYS A 168 17.59 18.97 -30.04
C LYS A 168 18.54 19.10 -31.23
N SER A 169 19.65 18.38 -31.20
CA SER A 169 20.65 18.37 -32.29
C SER A 169 20.10 17.75 -33.59
N ALA A 170 19.23 16.74 -33.51
CA ALA A 170 18.53 16.22 -34.68
C ALA A 170 17.57 17.25 -35.30
N SER A 171 16.85 18.02 -34.47
CA SER A 171 15.98 19.11 -34.93
C SER A 171 16.79 20.26 -35.57
N GLU A 172 17.95 20.58 -35.01
CA GLU A 172 18.86 21.58 -35.58
C GLU A 172 19.49 21.10 -36.90
N THR A 173 19.88 19.82 -36.98
CA THR A 173 20.48 19.21 -38.17
C THR A 173 19.47 19.03 -39.30
N THR A 174 18.19 18.80 -39.00
CA THR A 174 17.13 18.75 -40.02
C THR A 174 16.92 20.12 -40.67
N LYS A 175 17.03 21.23 -39.92
CA LYS A 175 16.97 22.58 -40.49
C LYS A 175 18.13 22.84 -41.46
N GLY A 176 19.35 22.47 -41.09
CA GLY A 176 20.53 22.60 -41.97
C GLY A 176 20.54 21.63 -43.17
N GLY A 177 20.07 20.41 -42.97
CA GLY A 177 20.01 19.36 -43.99
C GLY A 177 18.95 19.62 -45.05
N VAL A 178 17.78 20.15 -44.66
CA VAL A 178 16.74 20.57 -45.61
C VAL A 178 17.24 21.71 -46.49
N THR A 179 17.94 22.71 -45.92
CA THR A 179 18.53 23.79 -46.73
C THR A 179 19.63 23.31 -47.67
N ALA A 180 20.51 22.40 -47.22
CA ALA A 180 21.58 21.86 -48.06
C ALA A 180 21.05 20.95 -49.18
N ALA A 181 20.01 20.15 -48.92
CA ALA A 181 19.35 19.35 -49.93
C ALA A 181 18.65 20.22 -50.98
N LEU A 182 17.98 21.29 -50.56
CA LEU A 182 17.34 22.24 -51.46
C LEU A 182 18.37 22.99 -52.32
N GLN A 183 19.50 23.38 -51.75
CA GLN A 183 20.59 24.06 -52.48
C GLN A 183 21.22 23.14 -53.53
N LYS A 184 21.44 21.86 -53.19
CA LYS A 184 21.99 20.85 -54.12
C LYS A 184 21.00 20.50 -55.23
N VAL A 185 19.71 20.40 -54.93
CA VAL A 185 18.67 20.21 -55.97
C VAL A 185 18.59 21.43 -56.89
N GLN A 186 18.69 22.64 -56.35
CA GLN A 186 18.71 23.89 -57.12
C GLN A 186 19.94 23.98 -58.04
N GLU A 187 21.12 23.56 -57.58
CA GLU A 187 22.36 23.51 -58.37
C GLU A 187 22.32 22.45 -59.48
N THR A 188 21.67 21.31 -59.24
CA THR A 188 21.65 20.18 -60.20
C THR A 188 20.53 20.29 -61.23
N THR A 189 19.41 20.94 -60.88
CA THR A 189 18.23 21.03 -61.77
C THR A 189 17.94 22.43 -62.30
N GLY A 190 18.60 23.48 -61.77
CA GLY A 190 18.41 24.86 -62.24
C GLY A 190 17.01 25.45 -61.99
N LEU A 191 16.12 24.73 -61.29
CA LEU A 191 14.76 25.17 -60.98
C LEU A 191 14.74 26.04 -59.71
N LYS A 192 14.11 27.21 -59.80
CA LYS A 192 13.90 28.15 -58.68
C LYS A 192 12.82 27.65 -57.71
N LEU A 193 13.14 26.63 -56.91
CA LEU A 193 12.24 26.09 -55.89
C LEU A 193 12.16 26.97 -54.61
N THR A 194 13.08 27.93 -54.46
CA THR A 194 13.11 28.89 -53.35
C THR A 194 11.87 29.77 -53.26
N GLU A 195 11.20 30.03 -54.38
CA GLU A 195 10.01 30.89 -54.45
C GLU A 195 8.73 30.12 -54.04
N ALA A 196 8.65 28.83 -54.40
CA ALA A 196 7.58 27.94 -53.95
C ALA A 196 7.68 27.58 -52.45
N LEU A 197 8.90 27.55 -51.90
CA LEU A 197 9.14 27.35 -50.46
C LEU A 197 8.83 28.56 -49.58
N GLY A 198 8.80 29.78 -50.14
CA GLY A 198 8.34 30.96 -49.41
C GLY A 198 6.89 30.80 -48.92
N VAL A 199 6.04 30.21 -49.76
CA VAL A 199 4.64 29.89 -49.44
C VAL A 199 4.55 28.75 -48.41
N ALA A 200 5.43 27.74 -48.48
CA ALA A 200 5.44 26.64 -47.52
C ALA A 200 5.89 27.06 -46.10
N LYS A 201 6.92 27.91 -46.00
CA LYS A 201 7.36 28.50 -44.72
C LYS A 201 6.30 29.38 -44.06
N GLU A 202 5.47 30.04 -44.87
CA GLU A 202 4.37 30.86 -44.38
C GLU A 202 3.22 30.01 -43.83
N VAL A 203 2.97 28.84 -44.41
CA VAL A 203 2.00 27.86 -43.91
C VAL A 203 2.49 27.17 -42.62
N GLU A 204 3.78 26.85 -42.53
CA GLU A 204 4.41 26.28 -41.33
C GLU A 204 4.32 27.24 -40.14
N LYS A 205 4.64 28.53 -40.34
CA LYS A 205 4.50 29.57 -39.31
C LYS A 205 3.06 29.73 -38.82
N ARG A 206 2.07 29.61 -39.72
CA ARG A 206 0.64 29.65 -39.35
C ARG A 206 0.23 28.39 -38.58
N ALA A 207 0.81 27.24 -38.89
CA ALA A 207 0.55 26.00 -38.15
C ALA A 207 1.15 26.07 -36.74
N GLU A 208 2.36 26.59 -36.57
CA GLU A 208 2.99 26.78 -35.26
C GLU A 208 2.19 27.75 -34.39
N THR A 209 1.71 28.88 -34.93
CA THR A 209 0.88 29.82 -34.16
C THR A 209 -0.45 29.21 -33.73
N VAL A 210 -1.08 28.38 -34.57
CA VAL A 210 -2.33 27.69 -34.22
C VAL A 210 -2.10 26.60 -33.18
N VAL A 211 -0.94 25.95 -33.19
CA VAL A 211 -0.55 24.96 -32.18
C VAL A 211 -0.25 25.63 -30.84
N GLU A 212 0.45 26.77 -30.83
CA GLU A 212 0.69 27.55 -29.62
C GLU A 212 -0.60 28.14 -29.02
N GLU A 213 -1.50 28.68 -29.86
CA GLU A 213 -2.81 29.18 -29.41
C GLU A 213 -3.64 28.06 -28.77
N LYS A 214 -3.65 26.86 -29.37
CA LYS A 214 -4.34 25.71 -28.79
C LYS A 214 -3.67 25.15 -27.54
N LEU A 215 -2.34 25.27 -27.43
CA LEU A 215 -1.61 24.90 -26.22
C LEU A 215 -1.90 25.86 -25.05
N GLU A 216 -2.04 27.16 -25.34
CA GLU A 216 -2.44 28.16 -24.35
C GLU A 216 -3.91 28.01 -23.94
N GLU A 217 -4.84 27.74 -24.88
CA GLU A 217 -6.25 27.43 -24.54
C GLU A 217 -6.34 26.19 -23.64
N VAL A 218 -5.52 25.16 -23.90
CA VAL A 218 -5.47 23.95 -23.07
C VAL A 218 -4.88 24.24 -21.69
N LYS A 219 -3.89 25.15 -21.57
CA LYS A 219 -3.35 25.58 -20.27
C LYS A 219 -4.35 26.39 -19.46
N GLU A 220 -5.08 27.31 -20.06
CA GLU A 220 -6.12 28.10 -19.37
C GLU A 220 -7.28 27.23 -18.88
N ARG A 221 -7.61 26.14 -19.60
CA ARG A 221 -8.61 25.15 -19.15
C ARG A 221 -8.10 24.19 -18.05
N LEU A 222 -6.80 24.19 -17.78
CA LEU A 222 -6.15 23.30 -16.80
C LEU A 222 -5.83 24.01 -15.46
N VAL A 223 -6.12 25.30 -15.34
CA VAL A 223 -6.12 26.07 -14.08
C VAL A 223 -7.54 26.11 -13.53
#